data_AF-A0A6I1VYS6-F1
#
_entry.id   AF-A0A6I1VYS6-F1
#
_cell.length_a   1.000
_cell.length_b   1.000
_cell.length_c   1.000
_cell.angle_alpha   90.00
_cell.angle_beta   90.00
_cell.angle_gamma   90.00
#
_symmetry.space_group_name_H-M   'P 1'
#
loop_
_entity.id
_entity.type
_entity.pdbx_description
1 polymer ?
#
loop_
_entity_poly.entity_id
_entity_poly.type
_entity_poly.pdbx_seq_one_letter_code
_entity_poly.pdbx_strand_id
1 'polypeptide(L)'
;YGVGERIYKGHTTSNDIARAREWWGPQVTSSEDGSSSSAVLNGTLDLAVMQECPLAQYNGLTLEYGTKPGPAVLNALRADQWLQNNPQANDTQRTQIKRQLRDAFYIDSDDWKRRVLEQAREVTAQTLKGLSMT
;
A
#
# COMPACT_ATOMS: atom_id res chain seq x y z
N TYR A 1 -6.42 12.98 4.07
CA TYR A 1 -6.76 11.54 4.00
C TYR A 1 -7.12 11.19 2.57
N GLY A 2 -6.95 9.93 2.15
CA GLY A 2 -7.28 9.47 0.80
C GLY A 2 -6.24 9.81 -0.28
N VAL A 3 -5.03 10.20 0.11
CA VAL A 3 -3.88 10.29 -0.80
C VAL A 3 -2.95 9.14 -0.41
N GLY A 4 -2.66 8.27 -1.37
CA GLY A 4 -1.80 7.12 -1.21
C GLY A 4 -0.34 7.47 -1.48
N GLU A 5 0.54 6.88 -0.69
CA GLU A 5 1.98 6.91 -0.91
C GLU A 5 2.33 6.06 -2.14
N ARG A 6 3.23 6.57 -2.98
CA ARG A 6 3.75 5.88 -4.17
C ARG A 6 5.08 5.24 -3.81
N ILE A 7 5.06 3.98 -3.43
CA ILE A 7 6.24 3.27 -2.93
C ILE A 7 6.80 2.41 -4.04
N TYR A 8 8.02 2.72 -4.48
CA TYR A 8 8.70 1.94 -5.49
C TYR A 8 9.01 0.51 -5.00
N LYS A 9 8.79 -0.47 -5.88
CA LYS A 9 9.12 -1.88 -5.68
C LYS A 9 9.99 -2.34 -6.84
N GLY A 10 11.20 -2.79 -6.54
CA GLY A 10 12.13 -3.30 -7.54
C GLY A 10 13.57 -3.20 -7.08
N HIS A 11 14.51 -3.30 -8.03
CA HIS A 11 15.93 -3.11 -7.76
C HIS A 11 16.21 -1.69 -7.28
N THR A 12 17.10 -1.55 -6.29
CA THR A 12 17.42 -0.28 -5.60
C THR A 12 18.52 0.52 -6.28
N THR A 13 18.82 0.23 -7.55
CA THR A 13 19.82 1.02 -8.28
C THR A 13 19.28 2.42 -8.55
N SER A 14 20.16 3.42 -8.61
CA SER A 14 19.77 4.82 -8.87
C SER A 14 19.01 4.97 -10.19
N ASN A 15 19.34 4.15 -11.21
CA ASN A 15 18.68 4.18 -12.52
C ASN A 15 17.24 3.66 -12.44
N ASP A 16 16.99 2.61 -11.66
CA ASP A 16 15.65 2.04 -11.53
C ASP A 16 14.72 2.98 -10.76
N ILE A 17 15.20 3.59 -9.67
CA ILE A 17 14.43 4.60 -8.92
C ILE A 17 14.18 5.85 -9.78
N ALA A 18 15.16 6.28 -10.58
CA ALA A 18 15.00 7.40 -11.50
C ALA A 18 13.90 7.10 -12.55
N ARG A 19 13.89 5.89 -13.12
CA ARG A 19 12.83 5.44 -14.05
C ARG A 19 11.46 5.41 -13.39
N ALA A 20 11.36 4.94 -12.15
CA ALA A 20 10.11 4.99 -11.39
C ALA A 20 9.61 6.42 -11.20
N ARG A 21 10.50 7.36 -10.86
CA ARG A 21 10.17 8.80 -10.73
C ARG A 21 9.82 9.46 -12.05
N GLU A 22 10.38 9.00 -13.17
CA GLU A 22 9.98 9.46 -14.50
C GLU A 22 8.54 9.04 -14.83
N TRP A 23 8.14 7.83 -14.43
CA TRP A 23 6.79 7.32 -14.68
C TRP A 23 5.75 7.96 -13.76
N TRP A 24 6.00 7.94 -12.45
CA TRP A 24 5.01 8.30 -11.43
C TRP A 24 5.35 9.55 -10.62
N GLY A 25 6.29 10.35 -11.10
CA GLY A 25 6.63 11.65 -10.53
C GLY A 25 7.64 11.61 -9.37
N PRO A 26 8.14 12.79 -8.96
CA PRO A 26 9.19 12.92 -7.94
C PRO A 26 8.78 12.47 -6.53
N GLN A 27 7.48 12.33 -6.26
CA GLN A 27 6.92 11.87 -4.99
C GLN A 27 7.08 10.37 -4.75
N VAL A 28 7.63 9.61 -5.71
CA VAL A 28 7.93 8.19 -5.50
C VAL A 28 8.97 8.03 -4.40
N THR A 29 8.60 7.29 -3.37
CA THR A 29 9.41 6.93 -2.20
C THR A 29 10.00 5.52 -2.36
N SER A 30 10.97 5.20 -1.51
CA SER A 30 11.55 3.86 -1.36
C SER A 30 11.72 3.54 0.12
N SER A 31 11.44 2.30 0.51
CA SER A 31 11.73 1.82 1.86
C SER A 31 13.24 1.73 2.11
N GLU A 32 14.03 1.59 1.05
CA GLU A 32 15.47 1.32 1.11
C GLU A 32 16.30 2.60 1.28
N ASP A 33 15.80 3.74 0.78
CA ASP A 33 16.42 5.06 1.03
C ASP A 33 15.81 5.77 2.25
N GLY A 34 14.88 5.12 2.95
CA GLY A 34 14.21 5.64 4.14
C GLY A 34 13.21 6.76 3.86
N SER A 35 12.92 7.09 2.60
CA SER A 35 11.92 8.11 2.25
C SER A 35 10.48 7.61 2.42
N SER A 36 10.28 6.29 2.48
CA SER A 36 8.96 5.68 2.65
C SER A 36 8.57 5.47 4.11
N SER A 37 7.26 5.55 4.39
CA SER A 37 6.71 5.12 5.68
C SER A 37 6.68 3.59 5.83
N SER A 38 6.78 2.85 4.72
CA SER A 38 6.86 1.40 4.69
C SER A 38 8.24 0.89 5.12
N ALA A 39 8.25 -0.17 5.94
CA ALA A 39 9.46 -0.87 6.33
C ALA A 39 10.12 -1.57 5.14
N VAL A 40 11.43 -1.84 5.25
CA VAL A 40 12.12 -2.74 4.32
C VAL A 40 11.57 -4.16 4.51
N LEU A 41 11.02 -4.73 3.44
CA LEU A 41 10.37 -6.04 3.47
C LEU A 41 11.20 -7.07 2.70
N ASN A 42 11.13 -8.33 3.15
CA ASN A 42 11.63 -9.48 2.42
C ASN A 42 10.50 -10.48 2.11
N GLY A 43 10.74 -11.40 1.18
CA GLY A 43 9.76 -12.44 0.81
C GLY A 43 8.53 -11.92 0.07
N THR A 44 8.59 -10.71 -0.50
CA THR A 44 7.49 -10.12 -1.28
C THR A 44 7.49 -10.65 -2.72
N LEU A 45 6.30 -10.65 -3.35
CA LEU A 45 6.11 -11.20 -4.70
C LEU A 45 6.98 -10.53 -5.78
N ASP A 46 7.28 -9.25 -5.64
CA ASP A 46 8.14 -8.50 -6.57
C ASP A 46 9.56 -9.08 -6.65
N LEU A 47 10.09 -9.61 -5.54
CA LEU A 47 11.40 -10.29 -5.53
C LEU A 47 11.37 -11.55 -6.40
N ALA A 48 10.29 -12.32 -6.35
CA ALA A 48 10.12 -13.52 -7.17
C ALA A 48 9.96 -13.16 -8.65
N VAL A 49 9.16 -12.13 -8.98
CA VAL A 49 8.97 -11.71 -10.38
C VAL A 49 10.30 -11.30 -11.03
N MET A 50 11.15 -10.55 -10.33
CA MET A 50 12.46 -10.16 -10.85
C MET A 50 13.41 -11.35 -11.04
N GLN A 51 13.32 -12.37 -10.18
CA GLN A 51 14.13 -13.59 -10.29
C GLN A 51 13.68 -14.49 -11.45
N GLU A 52 12.37 -14.67 -11.62
CA GLU A 52 11.79 -15.54 -12.66
C GLU A 52 11.84 -14.89 -14.06
N CYS A 53 11.86 -13.55 -14.12
CA CYS A 53 11.90 -12.78 -15.36
C CYS A 53 13.17 -11.90 -15.45
N PRO A 54 14.38 -12.46 -15.44
CA PRO A 54 15.63 -11.68 -15.31
C PRO A 54 15.93 -10.81 -16.53
N LEU A 55 15.27 -11.07 -17.67
CA LEU A 55 15.40 -10.28 -18.89
C LEU A 55 14.37 -9.14 -18.97
N ALA A 56 13.36 -9.13 -18.09
CA ALA A 56 12.34 -8.09 -18.08
C ALA A 56 12.82 -6.87 -17.29
N GLN A 57 12.58 -5.67 -17.83
CA GLN A 57 12.79 -4.45 -17.09
C GLN A 57 11.64 -4.23 -16.11
N TYR A 58 11.82 -4.66 -14.87
CA TYR A 58 10.81 -4.52 -13.82
C TYR A 58 10.72 -3.08 -13.31
N ASN A 59 9.49 -2.58 -13.13
CA ASN A 59 9.21 -1.26 -12.54
C ASN A 59 7.91 -1.37 -11.74
N GLY A 60 8.01 -1.77 -10.47
CA GLY A 60 6.86 -1.98 -9.61
C GLY A 60 6.52 -0.75 -8.77
N LEU A 61 5.24 -0.56 -8.47
CA LEU A 61 4.76 0.48 -7.57
C LEU A 61 3.67 -0.08 -6.65
N THR A 62 3.81 0.15 -5.34
CA THR A 62 2.72 0.01 -4.37
C THR A 62 2.08 1.39 -4.16
N LEU A 63 0.75 1.44 -4.23
CA LEU A 63 -0.03 2.63 -3.89
C LEU A 63 -0.73 2.40 -2.55
N GLU A 64 -0.15 2.93 -1.47
CA GLU A 64 -0.56 2.63 -0.10
C GLU A 64 -1.39 3.77 0.52
N TYR A 65 -2.63 3.47 0.93
CA TYR A 65 -3.54 4.45 1.53
C TYR A 65 -3.66 4.28 3.04
N GLY A 66 -3.10 5.23 3.79
CA GLY A 66 -3.34 5.33 5.23
C GLY A 66 -4.77 5.77 5.58
N THR A 67 -5.30 5.23 6.67
CA THR A 67 -6.65 5.51 7.20
C THR A 67 -6.60 6.10 8.62
N LYS A 68 -5.95 5.38 9.55
CA LYS A 68 -5.78 5.74 10.96
C LYS A 68 -4.30 5.69 11.34
N PRO A 69 -3.88 6.38 12.44
CA PRO A 69 -2.53 6.25 12.97
C PRO A 69 -2.18 4.80 13.34
N GLY A 70 -0.92 4.40 13.15
CA GLY A 70 -0.42 3.03 13.39
C GLY A 70 -0.84 2.41 14.73
N PRO A 71 -0.75 3.11 15.88
CA PRO A 71 -1.20 2.57 17.17
C PRO A 71 -2.70 2.20 17.19
N ALA A 72 -3.55 2.96 16.49
CA ALA A 72 -4.97 2.68 16.41
C ALA A 72 -5.26 1.45 15.53
N VAL A 73 -4.53 1.30 14.42
CA VAL A 73 -4.62 0.11 13.55
C VAL A 73 -4.15 -1.14 14.31
N LEU A 74 -3.02 -1.05 15.01
CA LEU A 74 -2.48 -2.16 15.81
C LEU A 74 -3.44 -2.60 16.92
N ASN A 75 -4.10 -1.66 17.59
CA ASN A 75 -5.08 -1.98 18.62
C ASN A 75 -6.34 -2.64 18.03
N ALA A 76 -6.77 -2.24 16.82
CA ALA A 76 -7.88 -2.90 16.13
C ALA A 76 -7.54 -4.35 15.76
N LEU A 77 -6.33 -4.61 15.26
CA LEU A 77 -5.83 -5.95 14.97
C LEU A 77 -5.75 -6.81 16.24
N ARG A 78 -5.25 -6.26 17.35
CA ARG A 78 -5.19 -6.96 18.64
C ARG A 78 -6.58 -7.32 19.16
N ALA A 79 -7.54 -6.41 19.04
CA ALA A 79 -8.92 -6.67 19.44
C ALA A 79 -9.55 -7.79 18.60
N ASP A 80 -9.29 -7.82 17.29
CA ASP A 80 -9.77 -8.91 16.42
C ASP A 80 -9.15 -10.26 16.78
N GLN A 81 -7.84 -10.29 17.03
CA GLN A 81 -7.15 -11.52 17.47
C GLN A 81 -7.67 -12.00 18.82
N TRP A 82 -7.94 -11.08 19.77
CA TRP A 82 -8.57 -11.43 21.03
C TRP A 82 -9.95 -12.05 20.81
N LEU A 83 -10.76 -11.49 19.90
CA LEU A 83 -12.09 -12.02 19.58
C LEU A 83 -12.02 -13.43 18.98
N GLN A 84 -11.02 -13.74 18.15
CA GLN A 84 -10.81 -15.11 17.63
C GLN A 84 -10.55 -16.12 18.75
N ASN A 85 -9.82 -15.71 19.80
CA ASN A 85 -9.52 -16.54 20.96
C ASN A 85 -10.64 -16.58 22.01
N ASN A 86 -11.72 -15.79 21.83
CA ASN A 86 -12.82 -15.66 22.79
C ASN A 86 -14.17 -15.83 22.08
N PRO A 87 -14.49 -17.04 21.58
CA PRO A 87 -15.72 -17.29 20.83
C PRO A 87 -16.99 -17.00 21.64
N GLN A 88 -16.92 -17.05 22.97
CA GLN A 88 -18.00 -16.74 23.91
C GLN A 88 -18.33 -15.24 24.04
N ALA A 89 -17.55 -14.35 23.43
CA ALA A 89 -17.83 -12.92 23.47
C ALA A 89 -19.24 -12.62 22.91
N ASN A 90 -19.97 -11.74 23.59
CA ASN A 90 -21.33 -11.37 23.19
C ASN A 90 -21.37 -10.64 21.84
N ASP A 91 -22.53 -10.66 21.20
CA ASP A 91 -22.72 -10.15 19.84
C ASP A 91 -22.44 -8.64 19.71
N THR A 92 -22.75 -7.86 20.74
CA THR A 92 -22.47 -6.42 20.76
C THR A 92 -20.97 -6.15 20.71
N GLN A 93 -20.20 -6.83 21.56
CA GLN A 93 -18.74 -6.69 21.61
C GLN A 93 -18.09 -7.20 20.32
N ARG A 94 -18.56 -8.35 19.80
CA ARG A 94 -18.12 -8.89 18.51
C ARG A 94 -18.34 -7.89 17.38
N THR A 95 -19.53 -7.30 17.31
CA THR A 95 -19.89 -6.30 16.28
C THR A 95 -19.02 -5.05 16.38
N GLN A 96 -18.78 -4.57 17.60
CA GLN A 96 -17.93 -3.40 17.83
C GLN A 96 -16.47 -3.64 17.39
N ILE A 97 -15.89 -4.78 17.76
CA ILE A 97 -14.52 -5.14 17.38
C ILE A 97 -14.40 -5.28 15.86
N LYS A 98 -15.33 -5.98 15.21
CA LYS A 98 -15.32 -6.13 13.74
C LYS A 98 -15.50 -4.79 13.02
N ARG A 99 -16.33 -3.88 13.55
CA ARG A 99 -16.46 -2.51 13.03
C ARG A 99 -15.16 -1.73 13.21
N GLN A 100 -14.54 -1.77 14.39
CA GLN A 100 -13.27 -1.11 14.65
C GLN A 100 -12.17 -1.58 13.69
N LEU A 101 -12.10 -2.89 13.42
CA LEU A 101 -11.18 -3.45 12.44
C LEU A 101 -11.44 -2.92 11.03
N ARG A 102 -12.70 -2.93 10.59
CA ARG A 102 -13.08 -2.36 9.29
C ARG A 102 -12.66 -0.90 9.18
N ASP A 103 -12.98 -0.09 10.18
CA ASP A 103 -12.67 1.35 10.18
C ASP A 103 -11.15 1.62 10.21
N ALA A 104 -10.35 0.65 10.66
CA ALA A 104 -8.89 0.74 10.63
C ALA A 104 -8.30 0.56 9.22
N PHE A 105 -9.05 0.02 8.26
CA PHE A 105 -8.57 -0.20 6.88
C PHE A 105 -9.48 0.44 5.81
N TYR A 106 -10.61 1.02 6.22
CA TYR A 106 -11.59 1.59 5.30
C TYR A 106 -12.27 2.80 5.93
N ILE A 107 -12.25 3.94 5.24
CA ILE A 107 -13.01 5.13 5.63
C ILE A 107 -14.32 5.13 4.83
N ASP A 108 -15.45 5.01 5.52
CA ASP A 108 -16.76 4.96 4.87
C ASP A 108 -17.31 6.37 4.54
N SER A 109 -16.56 7.11 3.72
CA SER A 109 -17.01 8.38 3.17
C SER A 109 -16.81 8.42 1.66
N ASP A 110 -17.78 8.99 0.95
CA ASP A 110 -17.73 9.05 -0.51
C ASP A 110 -16.55 9.90 -0.99
N ASP A 111 -16.16 10.92 -0.22
CA ASP A 111 -14.98 11.73 -0.51
C ASP A 111 -13.67 10.95 -0.43
N TRP A 112 -13.49 10.07 0.56
CA TRP A 112 -12.28 9.25 0.64
C TRP A 112 -12.24 8.24 -0.52
N LYS A 113 -13.36 7.55 -0.78
CA LYS A 113 -13.47 6.58 -1.89
C LYS A 113 -13.18 7.24 -3.23
N ARG A 114 -13.71 8.44 -3.46
CA ARG A 114 -13.48 9.21 -4.68
C ARG A 114 -12.01 9.57 -4.85
N ARG A 115 -11.34 10.08 -3.80
CA ARG A 115 -9.90 10.42 -3.85
C ARG A 115 -9.02 9.20 -4.12
N VAL A 116 -9.32 8.05 -3.52
CA VAL A 116 -8.63 6.78 -3.81
C VAL A 116 -8.73 6.45 -5.30
N LEU A 117 -9.95 6.48 -5.86
CA LEU A 117 -10.17 6.18 -7.28
C LEU A 117 -9.52 7.20 -8.22
N GLU A 118 -9.58 8.49 -7.89
CA GLU A 118 -8.95 9.56 -8.66
C GLU A 118 -7.43 9.31 -8.79
N GLN A 119 -6.74 9.11 -7.67
CA GLN A 119 -5.30 8.89 -7.69
C GLN A 119 -4.91 7.52 -8.30
N ALA A 120 -5.69 6.46 -8.05
CA ALA A 120 -5.44 5.16 -8.68
C ALA A 120 -5.48 5.26 -10.21
N ARG A 121 -6.49 5.96 -10.75
CA ARG A 121 -6.61 6.21 -12.20
C ARG A 121 -5.46 7.04 -12.74
N GLU A 122 -5.03 8.07 -12.02
CA GLU A 122 -3.87 8.88 -12.38
C GLU A 122 -2.60 8.02 -12.51
N VAL A 123 -2.32 7.19 -11.50
CA VAL A 123 -1.17 6.28 -11.49
C VAL A 123 -1.26 5.24 -12.60
N THR A 124 -2.45 4.69 -12.88
CA THR A 124 -2.66 3.78 -14.01
C THR A 124 -2.38 4.46 -15.35
N ALA A 125 -2.88 5.68 -15.57
CA ALA A 125 -2.62 6.43 -16.79
C ALA A 125 -1.13 6.74 -16.98
N GLN A 126 -0.43 7.11 -15.90
CA GLN A 126 1.02 7.28 -15.87
C GLN A 126 1.76 5.98 -16.23
N THR A 127 1.31 4.85 -15.71
CA THR A 127 1.87 3.52 -16.00
C THR A 127 1.72 3.17 -17.49
N LEU A 128 0.53 3.37 -18.07
CA LEU A 128 0.29 3.14 -19.50
C LEU A 128 1.17 4.02 -20.39
N LYS A 129 1.34 5.30 -20.00
CA LYS A 129 2.25 6.21 -20.70
C LYS A 129 3.69 5.72 -20.63
N GLY A 130 4.18 5.32 -19.45
CA GLY A 130 5.52 4.78 -19.28
C GLY A 130 5.77 3.52 -20.12
N LEU A 131 4.80 2.61 -20.16
CA LEU A 131 4.87 1.41 -21.00
C LEU A 131 4.97 1.73 -22.50
N SER A 132 4.38 2.83 -22.96
CA SER A 132 4.45 3.25 -24.37
C SER A 132 5.76 3.95 -24.76
N MET A 133 6.57 4.34 -23.77
CA MET A 133 7.86 5.04 -23.96
C MET A 133 9.06 4.09 -23.89
N THR A 134 8.84 2.83 -23.52
CA THR A 134 9.88 1.79 -23.33
C THR A 134 9.87 0.83 -24.50
#